data_AF-A0A2T7Q7S5-F1
#
_entry.id   AF-A0A2T7Q7S5-F1
#
_cell.length_a   1.000
_cell.length_b   1.000
_cell.length_c   1.000
_cell.angle_alpha   90.00
_cell.angle_beta   90.00
_cell.angle_gamma   90.00
#
_symmetry.space_group_name_H-M   'P 1'
#
loop_
_entity.id
_entity.type
_entity.pdbx_description
1 polymer ?
#
loop_
_entity_poly.entity_id
_entity_poly.type
_entity_poly.pdbx_seq_one_letter_code
_entity_poly.pdbx_strand_id
1 'polypeptide(L)'
;MCNCGSKREYLTQQHSTATGIISPAEEYANHNKSANVRFEYIGNTALTVTGTITGRRYRFNSPGEVLQVDSRDASGLMLVPVLRKALDA
;
A
#
# COMPACT_ATOMS: atom_id res chain seq x y z
N MET A 1 11.16 -19.03 53.61
CA MET A 1 10.92 -17.74 52.92
C MET A 1 11.76 -17.75 51.65
N CYS A 2 11.15 -18.08 50.50
CA CYS A 2 11.83 -18.14 49.21
C CYS A 2 11.32 -17.04 48.30
N ASN A 3 12.23 -16.17 47.86
CA ASN A 3 11.99 -15.04 46.97
C ASN A 3 12.10 -15.54 45.52
N CYS A 4 10.98 -15.80 44.85
CA CYS A 4 10.95 -16.25 43.45
C CYS A 4 10.35 -15.15 42.57
N GLY A 5 11.18 -14.19 42.13
CA GLY A 5 10.71 -13.02 41.37
C GLY A 5 11.41 -12.71 40.04
N SER A 6 12.54 -13.33 39.71
CA SER A 6 13.47 -12.77 38.70
C SER A 6 13.26 -13.23 37.25
N LYS A 7 12.08 -13.78 36.88
CA LYS A 7 11.85 -14.30 35.51
C LYS A 7 10.91 -13.45 34.64
N ARG A 8 10.59 -12.23 35.08
CA ARG A 8 9.71 -11.29 34.35
C ARG A 8 10.44 -10.13 33.67
N GLU A 9 11.70 -9.85 34.01
CA GLU A 9 12.38 -8.63 33.55
C GLU A 9 12.87 -8.70 32.10
N TYR A 10 12.96 -9.89 31.49
CA TYR A 10 13.41 -10.03 30.10
C TYR A 10 12.30 -9.79 29.05
N LEU A 11 11.02 -9.80 29.44
CA LEU A 11 9.90 -9.67 28.49
C LEU A 11 9.44 -8.23 28.30
N THR A 12 9.86 -7.30 29.14
CA THR A 12 9.41 -5.89 29.13
C THR A 12 10.39 -4.92 28.48
N GLN A 13 11.61 -5.34 28.14
CA GLN A 13 12.66 -4.45 27.62
C GLN A 13 12.72 -4.30 26.09
N GLN A 14 11.74 -4.81 25.33
CA GLN A 14 11.71 -4.66 23.86
C GLN A 14 10.69 -3.66 23.32
N HIS A 15 9.93 -2.94 24.17
CA HIS A 15 8.92 -1.97 23.69
C HIS A 15 9.18 -0.55 24.20
N SER A 16 10.39 -0.04 24.00
CA SER A 16 10.67 1.39 24.20
C SER A 16 11.75 1.91 23.23
N THR A 17 11.45 1.81 21.94
CA THR A 17 11.98 2.75 20.94
C THR A 17 10.81 3.32 20.17
N ALA A 18 10.38 4.52 20.55
CA ALA A 18 9.46 5.32 19.78
C ALA A 18 10.16 5.77 18.48
N THR A 19 10.03 4.97 17.43
CA THR A 19 10.15 5.37 16.01
C THR A 19 9.35 4.33 15.23
N GLY A 20 8.09 4.66 14.93
CA GLY A 20 7.17 3.97 14.00
C GLY A 20 7.15 2.44 14.06
N ILE A 21 6.19 1.87 14.78
CA ILE A 21 5.94 0.43 14.84
C ILE A 21 5.59 -0.08 13.43
N ILE A 22 6.54 -0.77 12.81
CA ILE A 22 6.33 -1.59 11.62
C ILE A 22 6.08 -3.01 12.14
N SER A 23 4.91 -3.57 11.86
CA SER A 23 4.56 -4.95 12.27
C SER A 23 5.42 -5.96 11.51
N PRO A 24 5.76 -7.14 12.06
CA PRO A 24 6.49 -8.19 11.32
C PRO A 24 5.76 -8.68 10.05
N ALA A 25 4.46 -8.39 9.89
CA ALA A 25 3.70 -8.59 8.66
C ALA A 25 4.01 -7.54 7.56
N GLU A 26 4.48 -6.35 7.94
CA GLU A 26 4.83 -5.24 7.04
C GLU A 26 6.28 -5.36 6.53
N GLU A 27 7.15 -6.09 7.23
CA GLU A 27 8.53 -6.34 6.77
C GLU A 27 8.59 -7.36 5.61
N TYR A 28 7.64 -8.30 5.53
CA TYR A 28 7.40 -9.09 4.31
C TYR A 28 6.66 -8.32 3.21
N ALA A 29 6.00 -7.21 3.53
CA ALA A 29 5.35 -6.33 2.55
C ALA A 29 6.36 -5.40 1.83
N ASN A 30 7.56 -5.22 2.39
CA ASN A 30 8.59 -4.32 1.85
C ASN A 30 9.48 -4.99 0.79
N HIS A 31 9.67 -6.32 0.84
CA HIS A 31 10.34 -7.07 -0.23
C HIS A 31 9.46 -7.33 -1.46
N ASN A 32 8.16 -7.13 -1.31
CA ASN A 32 7.21 -7.10 -2.41
C ASN A 32 6.69 -5.68 -2.60
N LYS A 33 7.61 -4.70 -2.72
CA LYS A 33 7.30 -3.45 -3.42
C LYS A 33 6.96 -3.81 -4.86
N SER A 34 5.74 -4.33 -5.07
CA SER A 34 5.09 -4.29 -6.36
C SER A 34 5.28 -2.86 -6.85
N ALA A 35 6.05 -2.71 -7.92
CA ALA A 35 6.26 -1.42 -8.53
C ALA A 35 4.88 -0.79 -8.73
N ASN A 36 4.61 0.34 -8.09
CA ASN A 36 3.34 1.01 -8.31
C ASN A 36 3.48 1.84 -9.59
N VAL A 37 2.50 1.72 -10.47
CA VAL A 37 2.41 2.50 -11.71
C VAL A 37 1.45 3.65 -11.48
N ARG A 38 1.81 4.85 -11.92
CA ARG A 38 0.92 6.00 -11.82
C ARG A 38 -0.05 6.03 -12.99
N PHE A 39 -1.33 6.25 -12.68
CA PHE A 39 -2.36 6.51 -13.68
C PHE A 39 -3.05 7.83 -13.40
N GLU A 40 -3.21 8.63 -14.44
CA GLU A 40 -3.99 9.86 -14.48
C GLU A 40 -5.36 9.56 -15.09
N TYR A 41 -6.41 10.09 -14.46
CA TYR A 41 -7.76 10.02 -15.00
C TYR A 41 -8.05 11.25 -15.87
N ILE A 42 -8.41 11.02 -17.14
CA ILE A 42 -8.65 12.06 -18.14
C ILE A 42 -10.12 12.18 -18.59
N GLY A 43 -11.04 11.55 -17.85
CA GLY A 43 -12.48 11.67 -18.13
C GLY A 43 -13.08 12.95 -17.53
N ASN A 44 -14.41 13.00 -17.44
CA ASN A 44 -15.16 14.20 -17.04
C ASN A 44 -15.84 14.10 -15.66
N THR A 45 -15.82 12.93 -15.00
CA THR A 45 -16.57 12.66 -13.75
C THR A 45 -15.69 11.92 -12.73
N ALA A 46 -16.28 11.37 -11.67
CA ALA A 46 -15.56 10.37 -10.88
C ALA A 46 -15.52 9.02 -11.63
N LEU A 47 -14.48 8.21 -11.37
CA LEU A 47 -14.34 6.84 -11.88
C LEU A 47 -13.90 5.90 -10.76
N THR A 48 -14.47 4.70 -10.70
CA THR A 48 -13.97 3.62 -9.85
C THR A 48 -13.67 2.40 -10.71
N VAL A 49 -12.46 1.87 -10.59
CA VAL A 49 -12.01 0.67 -11.31
C VAL A 49 -11.52 -0.36 -10.29
N THR A 50 -11.85 -1.62 -10.51
CA THR A 50 -11.32 -2.74 -9.71
C THR A 50 -10.16 -3.38 -10.46
N GLY A 51 -9.02 -3.51 -9.80
CA GLY A 51 -7.86 -4.24 -10.32
C GLY A 51 -8.20 -5.71 -10.56
N THR A 52 -7.86 -6.23 -11.73
CA THR A 52 -8.21 -7.58 -12.16
C THR A 52 -7.38 -8.66 -11.46
N ILE A 53 -6.18 -8.33 -10.98
CA ILE A 53 -5.28 -9.28 -10.33
C ILE A 53 -5.35 -9.16 -8.81
N THR A 54 -5.32 -7.94 -8.28
CA THR A 54 -5.31 -7.75 -6.82
C THR A 54 -6.70 -7.60 -6.21
N GLY A 55 -7.73 -7.32 -7.01
CA GLY A 55 -9.07 -6.99 -6.53
C GLY A 55 -9.18 -5.62 -5.83
N ARG A 56 -8.11 -4.82 -5.81
CA ARG A 56 -8.12 -3.48 -5.20
C ARG A 56 -9.02 -2.53 -5.97
N ARG A 57 -9.72 -1.64 -5.26
CA ARG A 57 -10.57 -0.61 -5.86
C ARG A 57 -9.82 0.71 -5.92
N TYR A 58 -9.64 1.24 -7.12
CA TYR A 58 -9.03 2.53 -7.39
C TYR A 58 -10.13 3.54 -7.72
N ARG A 59 -10.25 4.61 -6.94
CA ARG A 59 -11.28 5.63 -7.10
C ARG A 59 -10.66 6.98 -7.43
N PHE A 60 -10.86 7.42 -8.66
CA PHE A 60 -10.59 8.78 -9.12
C PHE A 60 -11.83 9.63 -8.83
N ASN A 61 -11.67 10.68 -8.05
CA ASN A 61 -12.71 11.62 -7.64
C ASN A 61 -12.93 12.73 -8.68
N SER A 62 -11.89 13.13 -9.41
CA SER A 62 -11.98 14.22 -10.40
C SER A 62 -11.06 14.05 -11.61
N PRO A 63 -11.37 14.72 -12.74
CA PRO A 63 -10.44 14.83 -13.89
C PRO A 63 -9.06 15.35 -13.47
N GLY A 64 -8.00 14.77 -14.03
CA GLY A 64 -6.60 15.08 -13.73
C GLY A 64 -6.04 14.42 -12.48
N GLU A 65 -6.85 13.67 -11.72
CA GLU A 65 -6.37 12.98 -10.52
C GLU A 65 -5.42 11.83 -10.88
N VAL A 66 -4.34 11.73 -10.13
CA VAL A 66 -3.31 10.70 -10.33
C VAL A 66 -3.28 9.75 -9.14
N LEU A 67 -3.41 8.45 -9.41
CA LEU A 67 -3.34 7.40 -8.40
C LEU A 67 -2.19 6.44 -8.67
N GLN A 68 -1.63 5.93 -7.58
CA GLN A 68 -0.71 4.79 -7.62
C GLN A 68 -1.51 3.48 -7.68
N VAL A 69 -1.24 2.70 -8.72
CA VAL A 69 -1.89 1.42 -9.02
C VAL A 69 -0.83 0.33 -8.91
N ASP A 70 -1.22 -0.83 -8.37
CA ASP A 70 -0.34 -2.00 -8.34
C ASP A 70 0.05 -2.40 -9.79
N SER A 71 1.35 -2.64 -10.06
CA SER A 71 1.82 -2.99 -11.41
C SER A 71 1.14 -4.23 -11.98
N ARG A 72 0.67 -5.15 -11.14
CA ARG A 72 -0.05 -6.36 -11.57
C ARG A 72 -1.40 -6.01 -12.18
N ASP A 73 -2.05 -4.94 -11.74
CA ASP A 73 -3.34 -4.48 -12.28
C ASP A 73 -3.17 -3.53 -13.48
N ALA A 74 -1.96 -3.01 -13.71
CA ALA A 74 -1.72 -1.94 -14.68
C ALA A 74 -2.16 -2.31 -16.10
N SER A 75 -1.92 -3.55 -16.55
CA SER A 75 -2.32 -4.01 -17.89
C SER A 75 -3.84 -3.94 -18.11
N GLY A 76 -4.63 -4.27 -17.09
CA GLY A 76 -6.09 -4.14 -17.14
C GLY A 76 -6.53 -2.68 -17.15
N LEU A 77 -5.90 -1.82 -16.35
CA LEU A 77 -6.21 -0.40 -16.31
C LEU A 77 -5.81 0.35 -17.60
N MET A 78 -4.79 -0.12 -18.33
CA MET A 78 -4.42 0.43 -19.65
C MET A 78 -5.51 0.23 -20.71
N LEU A 79 -6.45 -0.70 -20.51
CA LEU A 79 -7.58 -0.92 -21.41
C LEU A 79 -8.74 0.06 -21.15
N VAL A 80 -8.71 0.81 -20.05
CA VAL A 80 -9.73 1.80 -19.73
C VAL A 80 -9.45 3.08 -20.52
N PRO A 81 -10.33 3.50 -21.47
CA PRO A 81 -10.00 4.57 -22.42
C PRO A 81 -9.73 5.94 -21.78
N VAL A 82 -10.27 6.17 -20.58
CA VAL A 82 -10.17 7.42 -19.83
C VAL A 82 -9.06 7.41 -18.78
N LEU A 83 -8.18 6.40 -18.83
CA LEU A 83 -6.99 6.31 -17.99
C LEU A 83 -5.73 6.44 -18.84
N ARG A 84 -4.78 7.23 -18.36
CA ARG A 84 -3.46 7.40 -18.98
C ARG A 84 -2.38 7.03 -17.98
N LYS A 85 -1.39 6.25 -18.40
CA LYS A 85 -0.19 6.02 -17.57
C LYS A 85 0.60 7.32 -17.46
N ALA A 86 0.82 7.81 -16.24
CA ALA A 86 1.64 8.97 -15.97
C ALA A 86 3.11 8.54 -15.83
N LEU A 87 4.03 9.33 -16.40
CA LEU A 87 5.46 9.10 -16.23
C LEU A 87 5.92 9.61 -14.87
N ASP A 88 6.90 8.94 -14.28
CA ASP A 88 7.62 9.48 -13.14
C ASP A 88 8.52 10.61 -13.65
N ALA A 89 8.21 11.86 -13.26
CA ALA A 89 9.04 13.04 -13.50
C ALA A 89 10.30 13.02 -12.63
#